data_AF-A0AAE8I7H1-F1
#
_entry.id   AF-A0AAE8I7H1-F1
#
_cell.length_a   1.000
_cell.length_b   1.000
_cell.length_c   1.000
_cell.angle_alpha   90.00
_cell.angle_beta   90.00
_cell.angle_gamma   90.00
#
_symmetry.space_group_name_H-M   'P 1'
#
loop_
_entity.id
_entity.type
_entity.pdbx_description
1 polymer ?
#
loop_
_entity_poly.entity_id
_entity_poly.type
_entity_poly.pdbx_seq_one_letter_code
_entity_poly.pdbx_strand_id
1 'polypeptide(L)'
;MTRDAPWGHRPIALLVPLACLAWALIVTGAQLDREARARPALAAFVPPPFRFFAQAAIVEQGLARGTDPALLYPQARRLLLRRPIASENLTLFGLSALRAGDRQHALQAFSLAASRGWHDDIPQYMALVDAARGGRWDDAALRLRALLQTQASEPTIRQAIMPFMASPPGRAALARLLADNPDFQYPLLSIARTTLAPPQFRTLLQHLASHRARIDCRALNRLVSRWLDQGIATAARDTWDGLCASADTASHADRGFSDTATPFAWQLQPRDDLPLHVDPHDASLSYRNPDSGPHSIAVRRLLLPPGAHRFRMSGRPADDQTFPTLRLRCSGGGPPLSLHALSGMGAEQSATIPDHCPVQKLELIAPKGSVTGLRLTIDGG
;
A
#
# COMPACT_ATOMS: atom_id res chain seq x y z
N MET A 1 102.81 -24.63 1.07
CA MET A 1 101.74 -25.46 0.47
C MET A 1 100.66 -25.60 1.53
N THR A 2 99.76 -24.62 1.56
CA THR A 2 98.34 -24.74 1.14
C THR A 2 97.52 -25.58 2.13
N ARG A 3 97.05 -24.92 3.19
CA ARG A 3 95.94 -25.40 4.02
C ARG A 3 94.68 -24.71 3.53
N ASP A 4 93.90 -25.44 2.74
CA ASP A 4 92.56 -25.06 2.31
C ASP A 4 91.63 -25.10 3.53
N ALA A 5 91.04 -23.95 3.86
CA ALA A 5 89.98 -23.85 4.85
C ALA A 5 88.63 -23.81 4.09
N PRO A 6 87.79 -24.88 4.15
CA PRO A 6 86.48 -24.88 3.52
C PRO A 6 85.50 -24.09 4.39
N TRP A 7 85.47 -22.76 4.24
CA TRP A 7 84.47 -21.93 4.88
C TRP A 7 83.10 -22.20 4.25
N GLY A 8 82.23 -22.82 5.05
CA GLY A 8 80.90 -23.26 4.68
C GLY A 8 79.95 -22.11 4.35
N HIS A 9 79.82 -21.77 3.07
CA HIS A 9 78.78 -20.86 2.56
C HIS A 9 77.39 -21.53 2.40
N ARG A 10 77.15 -22.68 3.03
CA ARG A 10 75.93 -23.47 2.82
C ARG A 10 74.64 -23.01 3.54
N PRO A 11 74.62 -22.21 4.62
CA PRO A 11 73.34 -21.88 5.26
C PRO A 11 72.55 -20.75 4.57
N ILE A 12 73.20 -19.86 3.81
CA ILE A 12 72.52 -18.69 3.20
C ILE A 12 71.71 -19.09 1.94
N ALA A 13 72.18 -20.08 1.18
CA ALA A 13 71.52 -20.51 -0.06
C ALA A 13 70.13 -21.12 0.14
N LEU A 14 69.82 -21.65 1.34
CA LEU A 14 68.51 -22.24 1.64
C LEU A 14 67.49 -21.23 2.20
N LEU A 15 67.95 -20.10 2.75
CA LEU A 15 67.05 -19.12 3.38
C LEU A 15 66.25 -18.32 2.35
N VAL A 16 66.86 -17.97 1.22
CA VAL A 16 66.21 -17.22 0.14
C VAL A 16 65.01 -17.97 -0.46
N PRO A 17 65.11 -19.23 -0.92
CA PRO A 17 63.95 -19.94 -1.48
C PRO A 17 62.85 -20.18 -0.45
N LEU A 18 63.20 -20.40 0.83
CA LEU A 18 62.21 -20.51 1.91
C LEU A 18 61.46 -19.18 2.13
N ALA A 19 62.18 -18.06 2.14
CA ALA A 19 61.57 -16.74 2.24
C ALA A 19 60.68 -16.42 1.05
N CYS A 20 61.12 -16.73 -0.18
CA CYS A 20 60.31 -16.58 -1.40
C CYS A 20 59.05 -17.45 -1.36
N LEU A 21 59.16 -18.71 -0.91
CA LEU A 21 58.01 -19.60 -0.76
C LEU A 21 57.02 -19.08 0.29
N ALA A 22 57.51 -18.65 1.46
CA ALA A 22 56.68 -18.07 2.50
C ALA A 22 55.94 -16.82 2.00
N TRP A 23 56.64 -15.93 1.28
CA TRP A 23 56.05 -14.75 0.66
C TRP A 23 54.99 -15.11 -0.38
N ALA A 24 55.26 -16.08 -1.26
CA ALA A 24 54.31 -16.55 -2.26
C ALA A 24 53.04 -17.11 -1.61
N LEU A 25 53.17 -17.86 -0.50
CA LEU A 25 52.03 -18.38 0.27
C LEU A 25 51.19 -17.26 0.89
N ILE A 26 51.84 -16.23 1.46
CA ILE A 26 51.16 -15.06 2.04
C ILE A 26 50.38 -14.30 0.96
N VAL A 27 51.03 -13.99 -0.17
CA VAL A 27 50.40 -13.25 -1.27
C VAL A 27 49.25 -14.06 -1.86
N THR A 28 49.43 -15.37 -2.08
CA THR A 28 48.37 -16.24 -2.60
C THR A 28 47.18 -16.31 -1.65
N GLY A 29 47.43 -16.47 -0.34
CA GLY A 29 46.38 -16.48 0.68
C GLY A 29 45.60 -15.17 0.73
N ALA A 30 46.29 -14.03 0.69
CA ALA A 30 45.67 -12.71 0.68
C ALA A 30 44.87 -12.43 -0.61
N GLN A 31 45.38 -12.86 -1.76
CA GLN A 31 44.66 -12.71 -3.03
C GLN A 31 43.44 -13.61 -3.10
N LEU A 32 43.55 -14.86 -2.63
CA LEU A 32 42.41 -15.78 -2.57
C LEU A 32 41.31 -15.25 -1.63
N ASP A 33 41.70 -14.65 -0.50
CA ASP A 33 40.75 -13.99 0.41
C ASP A 33 40.04 -12.80 -0.24
N ARG A 34 40.79 -11.93 -0.95
CA ARG A 34 40.21 -10.80 -1.68
C ARG A 34 39.27 -11.25 -2.79
N GLU A 35 39.66 -12.27 -3.56
CA GLU A 35 38.84 -12.83 -4.64
C GLU A 35 37.57 -13.49 -4.10
N ALA A 36 37.60 -14.05 -2.88
CA ALA A 36 36.41 -14.61 -2.24
C ALA A 36 35.29 -13.57 -2.02
N ARG A 37 35.59 -12.25 -2.06
CA ARG A 37 34.58 -11.19 -2.05
C ARG A 37 33.74 -11.16 -3.33
N ALA A 38 34.36 -11.42 -4.48
CA ALA A 38 33.68 -11.47 -5.76
C ALA A 38 33.15 -12.89 -6.08
N ARG A 39 33.83 -13.92 -5.58
CA ARG A 39 33.50 -15.33 -5.79
C ARG A 39 33.36 -16.06 -4.45
N PRO A 40 32.18 -15.99 -3.79
CA PRO A 40 31.97 -16.58 -2.47
C PRO A 40 32.32 -18.07 -2.37
N ALA A 41 32.22 -18.83 -3.46
CA ALA A 41 32.59 -20.24 -3.51
C ALA A 41 34.07 -20.51 -3.16
N LEU A 42 34.96 -19.53 -3.33
CA LEU A 42 36.38 -19.67 -3.00
C LEU A 42 36.66 -19.61 -1.49
N ALA A 43 35.71 -19.12 -0.68
CA ALA A 43 35.93 -18.85 0.73
C ALA A 43 36.33 -20.09 1.55
N ALA A 44 35.85 -21.27 1.16
CA ALA A 44 36.21 -22.54 1.79
C ALA A 44 37.69 -22.91 1.61
N PHE A 45 38.31 -22.50 0.50
CA PHE A 45 39.71 -22.79 0.17
C PHE A 45 40.70 -21.79 0.79
N VAL A 46 40.23 -20.65 1.29
CA VAL A 46 41.08 -19.67 1.97
C VAL A 46 41.53 -20.26 3.31
N PRO A 47 42.84 -20.32 3.60
CA PRO A 47 43.31 -20.82 4.89
C PRO A 47 42.86 -19.90 6.05
N PRO A 48 42.52 -20.44 7.24
CA PRO A 48 42.00 -19.67 8.38
C PRO A 48 42.75 -18.37 8.76
N PRO A 49 44.09 -18.29 8.73
CA PRO A 49 44.79 -17.04 9.05
C PRO A 49 44.55 -15.92 8.03
N PHE A 50 44.24 -16.26 6.78
CA PHE A 50 44.02 -15.29 5.70
C PHE A 50 42.55 -14.90 5.51
N ARG A 51 41.58 -15.55 6.18
CA ARG A 51 40.13 -15.30 6.01
C ARG A 51 39.68 -13.95 6.57
N PHE A 52 39.99 -12.85 5.92
CA PHE A 52 39.52 -11.52 6.31
C PHE A 52 38.19 -11.18 5.61
N PHE A 53 38.14 -11.29 4.28
CA PHE A 53 36.93 -11.13 3.47
C PHE A 53 36.14 -12.42 3.34
N ALA A 54 36.83 -13.56 3.16
CA ALA A 54 36.22 -14.89 3.01
C ALA A 54 35.38 -15.31 4.21
N GLN A 55 35.68 -14.79 5.40
CA GLN A 55 34.93 -15.11 6.61
C GLN A 55 33.46 -14.68 6.51
N ALA A 56 33.15 -13.56 5.85
CA ALA A 56 31.78 -13.12 5.64
C ALA A 56 31.01 -14.10 4.74
N ALA A 57 31.62 -14.49 3.61
CA ALA A 57 31.04 -15.48 2.69
C ALA A 57 30.80 -16.85 3.36
N ILE A 58 31.68 -17.30 4.24
CA ILE A 58 31.47 -18.53 5.03
C ILE A 58 30.23 -18.42 5.92
N VAL A 59 30.08 -17.30 6.63
CA VAL A 59 28.93 -17.08 7.54
C VAL A 59 27.63 -16.96 6.74
N GLU A 60 27.65 -16.19 5.65
CA GLU A 60 26.50 -15.99 4.77
C GLU A 60 26.04 -17.31 4.13
N GLN A 61 26.96 -18.10 3.56
CA GLN A 61 26.63 -19.42 3.01
C GLN A 61 26.13 -20.39 4.10
N GLY A 62 26.71 -20.33 5.30
CA GLY A 62 26.23 -21.11 6.44
C GLY A 62 24.80 -20.73 6.84
N LEU A 63 24.48 -19.43 6.82
CA LEU A 63 23.12 -18.95 7.05
C LEU A 63 22.16 -19.43 5.95
N ALA A 64 22.56 -19.34 4.68
CA ALA A 64 21.74 -19.78 3.55
C ALA A 64 21.47 -21.29 3.56
N ARG A 65 22.46 -22.12 3.93
CA ARG A 65 22.35 -23.59 3.97
C ARG A 65 21.70 -24.14 5.24
N GLY A 66 21.43 -23.29 6.23
CA GLY A 66 20.92 -23.75 7.52
C GLY A 66 21.95 -24.56 8.30
N THR A 67 23.23 -24.21 8.23
CA THR A 67 24.29 -24.85 9.03
C THR A 67 23.98 -24.75 10.53
N ASP A 68 24.37 -25.79 11.27
CA ASP A 68 24.24 -25.88 12.73
C ASP A 68 24.65 -24.56 13.42
N PRO A 69 23.74 -23.93 14.20
CA PRO A 69 24.04 -22.71 14.96
C PRO A 69 25.28 -22.83 15.85
N ALA A 70 25.56 -24.00 16.42
CA ALA A 70 26.73 -24.24 17.28
C ALA A 70 28.06 -24.08 16.52
N LEU A 71 28.07 -24.38 15.22
CA LEU A 71 29.23 -24.21 14.35
C LEU A 71 29.30 -22.81 13.74
N LEU A 72 28.15 -22.22 13.43
CA LEU A 72 28.06 -20.96 12.70
C LEU A 72 28.31 -19.74 13.59
N TYR A 73 27.77 -19.73 14.81
CA TYR A 73 27.89 -18.59 15.73
C TYR A 73 29.36 -18.22 16.05
N PRO A 74 30.27 -19.16 16.35
CA PRO A 74 31.69 -18.84 16.51
C PRO A 74 32.35 -18.24 15.25
N GLN A 75 31.91 -18.64 14.06
CA GLN A 75 32.43 -18.09 12.80
C GLN A 75 31.99 -16.64 12.60
N ALA A 76 30.74 -16.31 12.95
CA ALA A 76 30.23 -14.95 12.91
C ALA A 76 30.90 -14.05 13.97
N ARG A 77 31.19 -14.58 15.16
CA ARG A 77 31.97 -13.86 16.17
C ARG A 77 33.39 -13.57 15.70
N ARG A 78 34.07 -14.52 15.05
CA ARG A 78 35.41 -14.30 14.45
C ARG A 78 35.37 -13.26 13.35
N LEU A 79 34.34 -13.24 12.51
CA LEU A 79 34.13 -12.20 11.51
C LEU A 79 34.10 -10.81 12.15
N LEU A 80 33.29 -10.66 13.19
CA LEU A 80 33.13 -9.37 13.87
C LEU A 80 34.42 -8.91 14.55
N LEU A 81 35.17 -9.82 15.18
CA LEU A 81 36.47 -9.52 15.80
C LEU A 81 37.52 -9.06 14.76
N ARG A 82 37.47 -9.60 13.54
CA ARG A 82 38.38 -9.21 12.45
C ARG A 82 37.95 -7.92 11.77
N ARG A 83 36.64 -7.70 11.62
CA ARG A 83 36.06 -6.60 10.83
C ARG A 83 34.87 -5.96 11.57
N PRO A 84 35.12 -5.20 12.64
CA PRO A 84 34.08 -4.73 13.55
C PRO A 84 33.27 -3.54 13.03
N ILE A 85 33.63 -2.93 11.90
CA ILE A 85 33.05 -1.66 11.42
C ILE A 85 31.84 -1.87 10.49
N ALA A 86 31.91 -2.81 9.54
CA ALA A 86 30.88 -2.99 8.52
C ALA A 86 29.52 -3.40 9.13
N SER A 87 28.42 -2.78 8.69
CA SER A 87 27.07 -3.08 9.17
C SER A 87 26.65 -4.50 8.82
N GLU A 88 27.03 -4.98 7.63
CA GLU A 88 26.69 -6.31 7.13
C GLU A 88 27.28 -7.41 8.03
N ASN A 89 28.47 -7.18 8.58
CA ASN A 89 29.09 -8.14 9.51
C ASN A 89 28.33 -8.21 10.85
N LEU A 90 27.79 -7.09 11.33
CA LEU A 90 26.92 -7.08 12.50
C LEU A 90 25.59 -7.78 12.20
N THR A 91 25.03 -7.60 11.01
CA THR A 91 23.82 -8.30 10.57
C THR A 91 24.04 -9.81 10.53
N LEU A 92 25.14 -10.28 9.92
CA LEU A 92 25.52 -11.68 9.88
C LEU A 92 25.74 -12.27 11.29
N PHE A 93 26.36 -11.50 12.20
CA PHE A 93 26.46 -11.87 13.60
C PHE A 93 25.09 -11.94 14.29
N GLY A 94 24.22 -10.96 14.09
CA GLY A 94 22.89 -10.92 14.68
C GLY A 94 22.00 -12.08 14.22
N LEU A 95 22.04 -12.41 12.92
CA LEU A 95 21.33 -13.56 12.36
C LEU A 95 21.84 -14.89 12.93
N SER A 96 23.16 -15.02 13.07
CA SER A 96 23.78 -16.21 13.64
C SER A 96 23.46 -16.36 15.13
N ALA A 97 23.49 -15.25 15.89
CA ALA A 97 23.11 -15.19 17.30
C ALA A 97 21.63 -15.59 17.50
N LEU A 98 20.75 -15.07 16.66
CA LEU A 98 19.32 -15.40 16.70
C LEU A 98 19.07 -16.89 16.49
N ARG A 99 19.78 -17.52 15.54
CA ARG A 99 19.69 -18.97 15.30
C ARG A 99 20.27 -19.81 16.44
N ALA A 100 21.26 -19.29 17.15
CA ALA A 100 21.81 -19.92 18.34
C ALA A 100 20.93 -19.73 19.59
N GLY A 101 19.78 -19.05 19.48
CA GLY A 101 18.90 -18.72 20.60
C GLY A 101 19.36 -17.51 21.43
N ASP A 102 20.45 -16.86 21.05
CA ASP A 102 21.02 -15.69 21.74
C ASP A 102 20.35 -14.40 21.27
N ARG A 103 19.08 -14.24 21.67
CA ARG A 103 18.23 -13.12 21.26
C ARG A 103 18.79 -11.76 21.72
N GLN A 104 19.45 -11.70 22.87
CA GLN A 104 19.99 -10.46 23.40
C GLN A 104 21.11 -9.92 22.50
N HIS A 105 22.12 -10.74 22.18
CA HIS A 105 23.20 -10.31 21.28
C HIS A 105 22.69 -10.06 19.86
N ALA A 106 21.68 -10.81 19.40
CA ALA A 106 21.06 -10.55 18.11
C ALA A 106 20.47 -9.13 18.03
N LEU A 107 19.65 -8.73 19.01
CA LEU A 107 19.03 -7.40 19.03
C LEU A 107 20.07 -6.27 19.17
N GLN A 108 21.09 -6.46 20.00
CA GLN A 108 22.19 -5.50 20.11
C GLN A 108 22.93 -5.33 18.79
N ALA A 109 23.21 -6.43 18.09
CA ALA A 109 23.88 -6.41 16.80
C ALA A 109 23.04 -5.72 15.73
N PHE A 110 21.74 -6.01 15.64
CA PHE A 110 20.85 -5.34 14.69
C PHE A 110 20.69 -3.85 14.99
N SER A 111 20.60 -3.46 16.27
CA SER A 111 20.55 -2.05 16.67
C SER A 111 21.84 -1.30 16.25
N LEU A 112 23.00 -1.89 16.51
CA LEU A 112 24.30 -1.33 16.08
C LEU A 112 24.46 -1.33 14.55
N ALA A 113 23.93 -2.34 13.85
CA ALA A 113 23.96 -2.38 12.39
C ALA A 113 23.08 -1.26 11.81
N ALA A 114 21.87 -1.10 12.34
CA ALA A 114 20.91 -0.09 11.91
C ALA A 114 21.35 1.35 12.21
N SER A 115 22.25 1.56 13.18
CA SER A 115 22.83 2.87 13.47
C SER A 115 24.02 3.23 12.57
N ARG A 116 24.67 2.24 11.94
CA ARG A 116 25.83 2.46 11.07
C ARG A 116 25.49 2.64 9.60
N GLY A 117 24.39 2.04 9.15
CA GLY A 117 24.01 2.08 7.74
C GLY A 117 22.51 1.96 7.57
N TRP A 118 21.98 2.72 6.61
CA TRP A 118 20.57 2.66 6.22
C TRP A 118 20.29 1.63 5.13
N HIS A 119 21.33 1.05 4.51
CA HIS A 119 21.25 0.19 3.34
C HIS A 119 20.85 -1.27 3.60
N ASP A 120 21.02 -1.75 4.84
CA ASP A 120 20.75 -3.15 5.18
C ASP A 120 19.31 -3.32 5.66
N ASP A 121 18.50 -4.07 4.93
CA ASP A 121 17.06 -4.18 5.17
C ASP A 121 16.72 -4.94 6.46
N ILE A 122 17.47 -6.00 6.78
CA ILE A 122 17.21 -6.81 7.99
C ILE A 122 17.36 -5.98 9.27
N PRO A 123 18.47 -5.26 9.52
CA PRO A 123 18.58 -4.37 10.68
C PRO A 123 17.53 -3.28 10.72
N GLN A 124 17.19 -2.65 9.58
CA GLN A 124 16.17 -1.60 9.56
C GLN A 124 14.79 -2.18 9.92
N TYR A 125 14.43 -3.36 9.41
CA TYR A 125 13.21 -4.06 9.77
C TYR A 125 13.18 -4.43 11.25
N MET A 126 14.26 -5.00 11.78
CA MET A 126 14.34 -5.37 13.19
C MET A 126 14.24 -4.15 14.11
N ALA A 127 14.91 -3.05 13.76
CA ALA A 127 14.83 -1.78 14.49
C ALA A 127 13.43 -1.15 14.41
N LEU A 128 12.75 -1.27 13.26
CA LEU A 128 11.35 -0.84 13.10
C LEU A 128 10.44 -1.61 14.05
N VAL A 129 10.54 -2.95 14.07
CA VAL A 129 9.71 -3.80 14.90
C VAL A 129 9.94 -3.52 16.39
N ASP A 130 11.20 -3.32 16.80
CA ASP A 130 11.53 -2.91 18.17
C ASP A 130 10.92 -1.55 18.54
N ALA A 131 11.11 -0.54 17.68
CA ALA A 131 10.55 0.79 17.89
C ALA A 131 9.02 0.78 17.99
N ALA A 132 8.35 0.07 17.07
CA ALA A 132 6.90 -0.06 17.06
C ALA A 132 6.37 -0.77 18.33
N ARG A 133 7.03 -1.85 18.78
CA ARG A 133 6.68 -2.53 20.03
C ARG A 133 6.87 -1.64 21.25
N GLY A 134 7.91 -0.80 21.24
CA GLY A 134 8.16 0.21 22.26
C GLY A 134 7.29 1.47 22.16
N GLY A 135 6.34 1.53 21.22
CA GLY A 135 5.50 2.71 20.99
C GLY A 135 6.22 3.94 20.40
N ARG A 136 7.48 3.78 19.97
CA ARG A 136 8.30 4.84 19.36
C ARG A 136 7.99 4.94 17.86
N TRP A 137 6.81 5.44 17.54
CA TRP A 137 6.29 5.42 16.16
C TRP A 137 7.07 6.30 15.18
N ASP A 138 7.67 7.40 15.65
CA ASP A 138 8.50 8.26 14.79
C ASP A 138 9.82 7.56 14.43
N ASP A 139 10.46 6.89 15.39
CA ASP A 139 11.63 6.04 15.12
C ASP A 139 11.27 4.93 14.13
N ALA A 140 10.14 4.24 14.36
CA ALA A 140 9.68 3.19 13.45
C ALA A 140 9.46 3.74 12.03
N ALA A 141 8.87 4.94 11.91
CA ALA A 141 8.62 5.57 10.61
C ALA A 141 9.94 5.89 9.89
N LEU A 142 10.96 6.41 10.60
CA LEU A 142 12.29 6.62 10.02
C LEU A 142 12.90 5.32 9.48
N ARG A 143 12.72 4.19 10.19
CA ARG A 143 13.17 2.87 9.73
C ARG A 143 12.38 2.38 8.52
N LEU A 144 11.06 2.62 8.48
CA LEU A 144 10.24 2.30 7.32
C LEU A 144 10.68 3.09 6.10
N ARG A 145 10.98 4.39 6.25
CA ARG A 145 11.52 5.21 5.15
C ARG A 145 12.84 4.64 4.63
N ALA A 146 13.75 4.23 5.51
CA ALA A 146 15.00 3.60 5.10
C ALA A 146 14.74 2.35 4.25
N LEU A 147 13.85 1.45 4.70
CA LEU A 147 13.47 0.25 3.94
C LEU A 147 12.91 0.56 2.54
N LEU A 148 12.11 1.61 2.43
CA LEU A 148 11.55 2.03 1.14
C LEU A 148 12.65 2.54 0.18
N GLN A 149 13.68 3.21 0.73
CA GLN A 149 14.79 3.73 -0.05
C GLN A 149 15.81 2.64 -0.46
N THR A 150 15.91 1.55 0.31
CA THR A 150 16.80 0.41 -0.02
C THR A 150 16.21 -0.58 -1.02
N GLN A 151 15.00 -0.30 -1.55
CA GLN A 151 14.28 -1.21 -2.44
C GLN A 151 14.05 -2.58 -1.80
N ALA A 152 13.78 -2.61 -0.49
CA ALA A 152 13.41 -3.86 0.19
C ALA A 152 12.24 -4.55 -0.52
N SER A 153 12.21 -5.88 -0.47
CA SER A 153 11.20 -6.68 -1.17
C SER A 153 9.77 -6.29 -0.74
N GLU A 154 8.79 -6.41 -1.65
CA GLU A 154 7.38 -6.13 -1.32
C GLU A 154 6.89 -6.90 -0.09
N PRO A 155 7.21 -8.21 0.08
CA PRO A 155 6.87 -8.93 1.31
C PRO A 155 7.46 -8.30 2.58
N THR A 156 8.72 -7.83 2.53
CA THR A 156 9.36 -7.14 3.65
C THR A 156 8.63 -5.84 3.98
N ILE A 157 8.34 -5.01 2.97
CA ILE A 157 7.60 -3.75 3.17
C ILE A 157 6.20 -4.01 3.72
N ARG A 158 5.50 -5.01 3.19
CA ARG A 158 4.17 -5.42 3.66
C ARG A 158 4.21 -5.80 5.14
N GLN A 159 5.18 -6.61 5.56
CA GLN A 159 5.34 -6.96 6.98
C GLN A 159 5.70 -5.73 7.84
N ALA A 160 6.58 -4.86 7.33
CA ALA A 160 7.03 -3.66 8.02
C ALA A 160 5.91 -2.64 8.29
N ILE A 161 4.90 -2.55 7.42
CA ILE A 161 3.79 -1.60 7.60
C ILE A 161 2.70 -2.11 8.56
N MET A 162 2.63 -3.42 8.82
CA MET A 162 1.58 -4.02 9.67
C MET A 162 1.48 -3.40 11.07
N PRO A 163 2.58 -3.14 11.81
CA PRO A 163 2.51 -2.52 13.13
C PRO A 163 1.87 -1.13 13.09
N PHE A 164 2.14 -0.33 12.05
CA PHE A 164 1.53 0.99 11.88
C PHE A 164 0.03 0.88 11.68
N MET A 165 -0.41 -0.07 10.84
CA MET A 165 -1.83 -0.27 10.54
C MET A 165 -2.63 -0.75 11.75
N ALA A 166 -2.04 -1.59 12.59
CA ALA A 166 -2.67 -2.15 13.78
C ALA A 166 -2.96 -1.10 14.87
N SER A 167 -2.20 -0.01 14.93
CA SER A 167 -2.21 0.95 16.04
C SER A 167 -2.67 2.35 15.61
N PRO A 168 -3.60 3.02 16.32
CA PRO A 168 -3.96 4.41 16.03
C PRO A 168 -2.77 5.40 15.96
N PRO A 169 -1.85 5.48 16.95
CA PRO A 169 -0.66 6.33 16.82
C PRO A 169 0.28 5.87 15.70
N GLY A 170 0.31 4.57 15.40
CA GLY A 170 1.02 4.04 14.22
C GLY A 170 0.46 4.58 12.91
N ARG A 171 -0.86 4.58 12.72
CA ARG A 171 -1.49 5.15 11.52
C ARG A 171 -1.21 6.64 11.36
N ALA A 172 -1.18 7.39 12.47
CA ALA A 172 -0.81 8.81 12.45
C ALA A 172 0.66 9.03 12.02
N ALA A 173 1.60 8.23 12.55
CA ALA A 173 3.01 8.30 12.14
C ALA A 173 3.23 7.89 10.68
N LEU A 174 2.51 6.86 10.21
CA LEU A 174 2.52 6.46 8.79
C LEU A 174 1.98 7.58 7.90
N ALA A 175 0.89 8.24 8.29
CA ALA A 175 0.34 9.38 7.56
C ALA A 175 1.35 10.54 7.44
N ARG A 176 2.08 10.86 8.52
CA ARG A 176 3.17 11.85 8.49
C ARG A 176 4.25 11.48 7.48
N LEU A 177 4.75 10.24 7.58
CA LEU A 177 5.76 9.72 6.65
C LEU A 177 5.29 9.84 5.20
N LEU A 178 4.04 9.49 4.92
CA LEU A 178 3.46 9.56 3.59
C LEU A 178 3.28 10.99 3.09
N ALA A 179 2.91 11.93 3.96
CA ALA A 179 2.81 13.34 3.62
C ALA A 179 4.17 13.92 3.21
N ASP A 180 5.23 13.56 3.94
CA ASP A 180 6.59 14.03 3.69
C ASP A 180 7.26 13.32 2.49
N ASN A 181 6.74 12.17 2.06
CA ASN A 181 7.34 11.34 1.00
C ASN A 181 6.27 10.90 -0.03
N PRO A 182 5.84 11.79 -0.94
CA PRO A 182 4.73 11.54 -1.86
C PRO A 182 4.97 10.35 -2.81
N ASP A 183 6.21 10.06 -3.17
CA ASP A 183 6.56 8.93 -4.04
C ASP A 183 6.15 7.57 -3.47
N PHE A 184 6.05 7.46 -2.14
CA PHE A 184 5.65 6.24 -1.44
C PHE A 184 4.14 6.17 -1.14
N GLN A 185 3.38 7.25 -1.39
CA GLN A 185 1.94 7.27 -1.08
C GLN A 185 1.18 6.21 -1.84
N TYR A 186 1.31 6.16 -3.16
CA TYR A 186 0.55 5.22 -3.98
C TYR A 186 0.78 3.74 -3.59
N PRO A 187 2.02 3.21 -3.54
CA PRO A 187 2.24 1.81 -3.19
C PRO A 187 1.76 1.47 -1.77
N LEU A 188 2.01 2.34 -0.79
CA LEU A 188 1.63 2.06 0.60
C LEU A 188 0.13 2.23 0.87
N LEU A 189 -0.52 3.22 0.26
CA LEU A 189 -1.98 3.36 0.35
C LEU A 189 -2.69 2.20 -0.36
N SER A 190 -2.11 1.64 -1.43
CA SER A 190 -2.64 0.45 -2.08
C SER A 190 -2.64 -0.76 -1.14
N ILE A 191 -1.53 -0.99 -0.40
CA ILE A 191 -1.43 -2.02 0.63
C ILE A 191 -2.44 -1.74 1.75
N ALA A 192 -2.41 -0.54 2.33
CA ALA A 192 -3.27 -0.16 3.45
C ALA A 192 -4.76 -0.31 3.12
N ARG A 193 -5.17 0.01 1.90
CA ARG A 193 -6.55 -0.16 1.41
C ARG A 193 -7.02 -1.62 1.46
N THR A 194 -6.13 -2.58 1.25
CA THR A 194 -6.46 -4.01 1.27
C THR A 194 -6.34 -4.64 2.66
N THR A 195 -5.65 -3.97 3.58
CA THR A 195 -5.37 -4.49 4.93
C THR A 195 -6.25 -3.87 6.00
N LEU A 196 -6.59 -2.59 5.88
CA LEU A 196 -7.38 -1.86 6.86
C LEU A 196 -8.88 -2.00 6.59
N ALA A 197 -9.66 -2.08 7.67
CA ALA A 197 -11.10 -1.88 7.56
C ALA A 197 -11.41 -0.44 7.09
N PRO A 198 -12.53 -0.20 6.39
CA PRO A 198 -12.86 1.13 5.87
C PRO A 198 -12.76 2.28 6.89
N PRO A 199 -13.25 2.14 8.14
CA PRO A 199 -13.09 3.21 9.14
C PRO A 199 -11.63 3.51 9.48
N GLN A 200 -10.77 2.49 9.54
CA GLN A 200 -9.35 2.66 9.84
C GLN A 200 -8.60 3.29 8.65
N PHE A 201 -8.95 2.89 7.43
CA PHE A 201 -8.39 3.50 6.22
C PHE A 201 -8.80 4.97 6.10
N ARG A 202 -10.04 5.32 6.44
CA ARG A 202 -10.49 6.71 6.55
C ARG A 202 -9.63 7.50 7.53
N THR A 203 -9.41 6.99 8.74
CA THR A 203 -8.57 7.67 9.73
C THR A 203 -7.15 7.92 9.22
N LEU A 204 -6.58 6.94 8.50
CA LEU A 204 -5.27 7.13 7.85
C LEU A 204 -5.30 8.28 6.83
N LEU A 205 -6.32 8.32 5.96
CA LEU A 205 -6.48 9.40 4.97
C LEU A 205 -6.72 10.78 5.63
N GLN A 206 -7.47 10.83 6.73
CA GLN A 206 -7.71 12.07 7.49
C GLN A 206 -6.40 12.61 8.09
N HIS A 207 -5.59 11.74 8.70
CA HIS A 207 -4.26 12.14 9.16
C HIS A 207 -3.39 12.61 8.00
N LEU A 208 -3.42 11.91 6.87
CA LEU A 208 -2.65 12.27 5.68
C LEU A 208 -3.02 13.69 5.19
N ALA A 209 -4.33 13.99 5.08
CA ALA A 209 -4.83 15.31 4.71
C ALA A 209 -4.47 16.41 5.72
N SER A 210 -4.50 16.12 7.03
CA SER A 210 -4.10 17.07 8.08
C SER A 210 -2.63 17.51 7.97
N HIS A 211 -1.79 16.67 7.35
CA HIS A 211 -0.39 16.97 7.03
C HIS A 211 -0.20 17.56 5.63
N ARG A 212 -1.25 18.16 5.04
CA ARG A 212 -1.24 18.84 3.73
C ARG A 212 -0.83 17.94 2.55
N ALA A 213 -0.94 16.63 2.70
CA ALA A 213 -0.77 15.72 1.59
C ALA A 213 -1.92 15.90 0.58
N ARG A 214 -1.60 15.80 -0.71
CA ARG A 214 -2.61 15.86 -1.77
C ARG A 214 -3.37 14.54 -1.84
N ILE A 215 -4.69 14.60 -1.74
CA ILE A 215 -5.56 13.44 -1.96
C ILE A 215 -6.02 13.44 -3.42
N ASP A 216 -5.76 12.35 -4.15
CA ASP A 216 -6.32 12.15 -5.48
C ASP A 216 -7.81 11.79 -5.35
N CYS A 217 -8.67 12.80 -5.50
CA CYS A 217 -10.12 12.64 -5.41
C CYS A 217 -10.70 11.73 -6.49
N ARG A 218 -10.02 11.55 -7.64
CA ARG A 218 -10.46 10.58 -8.66
C ARG A 218 -10.18 9.15 -8.20
N ALA A 219 -9.02 8.90 -7.60
CA ALA A 219 -8.73 7.61 -6.97
C ALA A 219 -9.66 7.34 -5.78
N LEU A 220 -9.95 8.36 -4.98
CA LEU A 220 -10.88 8.26 -3.86
C LEU A 220 -12.31 7.95 -4.31
N ASN A 221 -12.79 8.58 -5.39
CA ASN A 221 -14.13 8.31 -5.95
C ASN A 221 -14.29 6.82 -6.31
N ARG A 222 -13.29 6.21 -6.96
CA ARG A 222 -13.30 4.76 -7.28
C ARG A 222 -13.33 3.88 -6.03
N LEU A 223 -12.66 4.30 -4.95
CA LEU A 223 -12.69 3.57 -3.69
C LEU A 223 -14.06 3.69 -3.01
N VAL A 224 -14.55 4.91 -2.85
CA VAL A 224 -15.83 5.21 -2.20
C VAL A 224 -16.98 4.54 -2.96
N SER A 225 -16.97 4.59 -4.29
CA SER A 225 -17.97 3.88 -5.11
C SER A 225 -18.01 2.38 -4.83
N ARG A 226 -16.85 1.72 -4.68
CA ARG A 226 -16.81 0.29 -4.31
C ARG A 226 -17.33 0.02 -2.90
N TRP A 227 -17.02 0.89 -1.94
CA TRP A 227 -17.58 0.79 -0.59
C TRP A 227 -19.10 0.95 -0.60
N LEU A 228 -19.64 1.87 -1.41
CA LEU A 228 -21.08 2.01 -1.58
C LEU A 228 -21.73 0.79 -2.23
N ASP A 229 -21.07 0.18 -3.22
CA ASP A 229 -21.53 -1.07 -3.84
C ASP A 229 -21.52 -2.25 -2.84
N GLN A 230 -20.66 -2.19 -1.82
CA GLN A 230 -20.59 -3.13 -0.70
C GLN A 230 -21.53 -2.77 0.47
N GLY A 231 -22.32 -1.69 0.38
CA GLY A 231 -23.24 -1.26 1.44
C GLY A 231 -22.57 -0.48 2.59
N ILE A 232 -21.29 -0.09 2.47
CA ILE A 232 -20.51 0.58 3.52
C ILE A 232 -20.75 2.11 3.48
N ALA A 233 -21.98 2.51 3.76
CA ALA A 233 -22.49 3.88 3.62
C ALA A 233 -21.73 4.96 4.40
N THR A 234 -21.66 4.82 5.73
CA THR A 234 -21.15 5.87 6.61
C THR A 234 -19.68 6.15 6.35
N ALA A 235 -18.86 5.12 6.20
CA ALA A 235 -17.45 5.30 5.89
C ALA A 235 -17.27 5.94 4.50
N ALA A 236 -18.09 5.57 3.51
CA ALA A 236 -18.06 6.17 2.18
C ALA A 236 -18.39 7.67 2.19
N ARG A 237 -19.51 8.07 2.81
CA ARG A 237 -19.94 9.46 2.96
C ARG A 237 -18.89 10.30 3.68
N ASP A 238 -18.57 9.92 4.91
CA ASP A 238 -17.66 10.70 5.77
C ASP A 238 -16.27 10.87 5.14
N THR A 239 -15.79 9.87 4.40
CA THR A 239 -14.49 9.94 3.72
C THR A 239 -14.53 10.88 2.53
N TRP A 240 -15.59 10.83 1.72
CA TRP A 240 -15.74 11.74 0.59
C TRP A 240 -15.91 13.19 1.07
N ASP A 241 -16.82 13.39 2.02
CA ASP A 241 -17.18 14.71 2.55
C ASP A 241 -16.02 15.38 3.29
N GLY A 242 -15.25 14.60 4.05
CA GLY A 242 -14.12 15.13 4.81
C GLY A 242 -12.87 15.43 3.98
N LEU A 243 -12.74 14.89 2.75
CA LEU A 243 -11.49 14.93 2.00
C LEU A 243 -11.59 15.54 0.59
N CYS A 244 -12.75 15.39 -0.06
CA CYS A 244 -12.90 15.71 -1.48
C CYS A 244 -14.16 16.50 -1.82
N ALA A 245 -15.14 16.58 -0.92
CA ALA A 245 -16.25 17.52 -1.08
C ALA A 245 -15.71 18.96 -1.02
N SER A 246 -16.02 19.76 -2.04
CA SER A 246 -15.84 21.22 -1.97
C SER A 246 -16.98 21.82 -1.15
N ALA A 247 -16.79 23.05 -0.64
CA ALA A 247 -17.85 23.79 0.06
C ALA A 247 -19.15 23.91 -0.76
N ASP A 248 -19.05 23.91 -2.09
CA ASP A 248 -20.21 23.92 -2.98
C ASP A 248 -20.98 22.58 -3.01
N THR A 249 -20.33 21.46 -2.68
CA THR A 249 -20.90 20.08 -2.81
C THR A 249 -21.71 19.60 -1.59
N ALA A 250 -21.98 20.48 -0.61
CA ALA A 250 -22.56 20.12 0.68
C ALA A 250 -24.00 19.57 0.63
N SER A 251 -24.74 19.75 -0.47
CA SER A 251 -25.98 19.01 -0.72
C SER A 251 -25.76 18.02 -1.87
N HIS A 252 -25.36 16.80 -1.53
CA HIS A 252 -25.33 15.71 -2.51
C HIS A 252 -26.71 15.43 -3.10
N ALA A 253 -27.80 15.85 -2.44
CA ALA A 253 -29.18 15.55 -2.77
C ALA A 253 -29.68 16.28 -4.04
N ASP A 254 -29.26 17.53 -4.29
CA ASP A 254 -30.00 18.47 -5.15
C ASP A 254 -29.34 18.94 -6.46
N ARG A 255 -28.18 18.40 -6.85
CA ARG A 255 -27.43 18.94 -8.02
C ARG A 255 -27.92 18.50 -9.40
N GLY A 256 -29.10 17.88 -9.47
CA GLY A 256 -29.69 17.36 -10.71
C GLY A 256 -28.73 16.44 -11.48
N PHE A 257 -28.88 16.36 -12.80
CA PHE A 257 -28.10 15.48 -13.68
C PHE A 257 -26.75 16.06 -14.13
N SER A 258 -26.42 17.28 -13.71
CA SER A 258 -25.21 18.01 -14.14
C SER A 258 -23.94 17.61 -13.39
N ASP A 259 -24.05 17.09 -12.17
CA ASP A 259 -22.92 16.62 -11.39
C ASP A 259 -22.58 15.17 -11.78
N THR A 260 -21.36 14.95 -12.28
CA THR A 260 -20.84 13.62 -12.71
C THR A 260 -19.56 13.23 -11.98
N ALA A 261 -19.00 14.10 -11.13
CA ALA A 261 -17.64 13.93 -10.62
C ALA A 261 -17.56 13.21 -9.26
N THR A 262 -18.70 12.99 -8.61
CA THR A 262 -18.78 12.46 -7.24
C THR A 262 -19.25 10.99 -7.22
N PRO A 263 -19.05 10.25 -6.12
CA PRO A 263 -19.59 8.89 -5.97
C PRO A 263 -21.13 8.87 -5.84
N PHE A 264 -21.74 10.02 -5.57
CA PHE A 264 -23.18 10.22 -5.38
C PHE A 264 -23.87 10.90 -6.57
N ALA A 265 -23.08 11.26 -7.59
CA ALA A 265 -23.54 11.84 -8.84
C ALA A 265 -24.38 10.86 -9.66
N TRP A 266 -25.13 11.40 -10.61
CA TRP A 266 -25.75 10.59 -11.65
C TRP A 266 -24.68 10.05 -12.61
N GLN A 267 -24.72 8.74 -12.81
CA GLN A 267 -23.93 8.02 -13.79
C GLN A 267 -24.84 7.75 -15.00
N LEU A 268 -24.71 8.58 -16.02
CA LEU A 268 -25.45 8.43 -17.28
C LEU A 268 -24.96 7.19 -18.04
N GLN A 269 -25.89 6.51 -18.70
CA GLN A 269 -25.61 5.34 -19.52
C GLN A 269 -26.03 5.62 -20.97
N PRO A 270 -25.31 6.51 -21.68
CA PRO A 270 -25.61 6.80 -23.07
C PRO A 270 -25.38 5.56 -23.94
N ARG A 271 -26.18 5.44 -25.00
CA ARG A 271 -26.04 4.42 -26.03
C ARG A 271 -26.18 5.07 -27.40
N ASP A 272 -25.68 4.42 -28.44
CA ASP A 272 -25.74 4.96 -29.82
C ASP A 272 -27.19 5.15 -30.29
N ASP A 273 -28.10 4.30 -29.82
CA ASP A 273 -29.55 4.31 -30.09
C ASP A 273 -30.35 5.19 -29.12
N LEU A 274 -29.74 5.66 -28.03
CA LEU A 274 -30.40 6.38 -26.95
C LEU A 274 -29.57 7.62 -26.54
N PRO A 275 -29.70 8.73 -27.32
CA PRO A 275 -28.99 9.96 -26.99
C PRO A 275 -29.54 10.56 -25.69
N LEU A 276 -28.60 10.92 -24.81
CA LEU A 276 -28.85 11.62 -23.55
C LEU A 276 -28.26 13.02 -23.64
N HIS A 277 -29.06 14.03 -23.31
CA HIS A 277 -28.62 15.43 -23.26
C HIS A 277 -28.88 16.01 -21.88
N VAL A 278 -27.84 16.50 -21.22
CA VAL A 278 -27.95 17.22 -19.94
C VAL A 278 -27.88 18.70 -20.20
N ASP A 279 -28.89 19.43 -19.75
CA ASP A 279 -28.86 20.88 -19.67
C ASP A 279 -28.08 21.29 -18.41
N PRO A 280 -26.91 21.96 -18.54
CA PRO A 280 -26.09 22.33 -17.40
C PRO A 280 -26.68 23.48 -16.57
N HIS A 281 -27.55 24.33 -17.14
CA HIS A 281 -28.14 25.46 -16.43
C HIS A 281 -29.27 25.01 -15.51
N ASP A 282 -30.10 24.10 -16.00
CA ASP A 282 -31.27 23.59 -15.30
C ASP A 282 -31.04 22.23 -14.63
N ALA A 283 -29.82 21.67 -14.77
CA ALA A 283 -29.42 20.34 -14.34
C ALA A 283 -30.44 19.25 -14.75
N SER A 284 -31.08 19.42 -15.90
CA SER A 284 -32.17 18.59 -16.38
C SER A 284 -31.69 17.61 -17.46
N LEU A 285 -32.33 16.44 -17.54
CA LEU A 285 -32.00 15.40 -18.50
C LEU A 285 -33.06 15.34 -19.60
N SER A 286 -32.62 15.25 -20.85
CA SER A 286 -33.48 14.95 -21.99
C SER A 286 -33.02 13.66 -22.65
N TYR A 287 -33.96 12.82 -23.06
CA TYR A 287 -33.66 11.57 -23.73
C TYR A 287 -34.64 11.27 -24.86
N ARG A 288 -34.18 10.45 -25.81
CA ARG A 288 -35.02 9.82 -26.84
C ARG A 288 -34.69 8.34 -26.90
N ASN A 289 -35.67 7.49 -26.59
CA ASN A 289 -35.57 6.05 -26.68
C ASN A 289 -36.49 5.55 -27.82
N PRO A 290 -35.95 5.19 -28.99
CA PRO A 290 -36.73 4.67 -30.11
C PRO A 290 -37.21 3.22 -29.91
N ASP A 291 -36.52 2.47 -29.03
CA ASP A 291 -36.75 1.04 -28.84
C ASP A 291 -38.03 0.77 -28.05
N SER A 292 -38.66 -0.37 -28.32
CA SER A 292 -39.82 -0.84 -27.55
C SER A 292 -39.48 -1.30 -26.14
N GLY A 293 -38.18 -1.51 -25.85
CA GLY A 293 -37.69 -1.98 -24.55
C GLY A 293 -37.38 -0.83 -23.57
N PRO A 294 -37.61 -1.04 -22.26
CA PRO A 294 -37.15 -0.11 -21.25
C PRO A 294 -35.63 -0.20 -21.06
N HIS A 295 -34.94 0.93 -21.02
CA HIS A 295 -33.49 1.02 -20.84
C HIS A 295 -33.09 1.82 -19.60
N SER A 296 -32.09 1.35 -18.87
CA SER A 296 -31.43 2.10 -17.81
C SER A 296 -30.66 3.26 -18.43
N ILE A 297 -31.03 4.50 -18.12
CA ILE A 297 -30.40 5.70 -18.72
C ILE A 297 -29.56 6.48 -17.73
N ALA A 298 -29.83 6.34 -16.43
CA ALA A 298 -29.04 6.97 -15.39
C ALA A 298 -29.12 6.16 -14.09
N VAL A 299 -28.02 6.12 -13.35
CA VAL A 299 -27.94 5.48 -12.04
C VAL A 299 -27.32 6.42 -11.03
N ARG A 300 -27.85 6.45 -9.83
CA ARG A 300 -27.33 7.25 -8.72
C ARG A 300 -27.30 6.45 -7.44
N ARG A 301 -26.31 6.71 -6.59
CA ARG A 301 -26.25 6.15 -5.24
C ARG A 301 -26.77 7.18 -4.24
N LEU A 302 -27.65 6.72 -3.37
CA LEU A 302 -28.29 7.50 -2.31
C LEU A 302 -27.99 6.87 -0.97
N LEU A 303 -28.07 7.70 0.07
CA LEU A 303 -27.82 7.34 1.46
C LEU A 303 -28.97 7.88 2.33
N LEU A 304 -30.20 7.63 1.89
CA LEU A 304 -31.41 8.04 2.59
C LEU A 304 -31.52 7.27 3.91
N PRO A 305 -31.89 7.94 5.03
CA PRO A 305 -32.14 7.27 6.29
C PRO A 305 -33.37 6.34 6.17
N PRO A 306 -33.52 5.34 7.06
CA PRO A 306 -34.73 4.53 7.09
C PRO A 306 -35.99 5.37 7.33
N GLY A 307 -37.10 5.00 6.70
CA GLY A 307 -38.36 5.74 6.77
C GLY A 307 -38.97 6.05 5.41
N ALA A 308 -40.03 6.86 5.40
CA ALA A 308 -40.76 7.23 4.19
C ALA A 308 -40.13 8.45 3.52
N HIS A 309 -39.80 8.33 2.23
CA HIS A 309 -39.21 9.38 1.41
C HIS A 309 -40.09 9.64 0.19
N ARG A 310 -40.08 10.87 -0.32
CA ARG A 310 -40.90 11.24 -1.47
C ARG A 310 -40.03 11.60 -2.66
N PHE A 311 -40.39 11.06 -3.81
CA PHE A 311 -39.72 11.25 -5.08
C PHE A 311 -40.69 12.00 -5.99
N ARG A 312 -40.27 13.18 -6.45
CA ARG A 312 -41.04 13.97 -7.41
C ARG A 312 -40.23 14.13 -8.67
N MET A 313 -40.86 13.78 -9.79
CA MET A 313 -40.25 13.88 -11.10
C MET A 313 -41.07 14.83 -11.95
N SER A 314 -40.39 15.72 -12.67
CA SER A 314 -41.02 16.66 -13.59
C SER A 314 -40.30 16.63 -14.94
N GLY A 315 -41.03 16.93 -16.01
CA GLY A 315 -40.53 16.88 -17.38
C GLY A 315 -41.67 16.97 -18.37
N ARG A 316 -41.34 17.15 -19.65
CA ARG A 316 -42.32 17.22 -20.74
C ARG A 316 -42.12 16.04 -21.69
N PRO A 317 -43.01 15.04 -21.67
CA PRO A 317 -42.99 13.96 -22.65
C PRO A 317 -43.42 14.52 -24.02
N ALA A 318 -42.80 14.06 -25.11
CA ALA A 318 -43.17 14.49 -26.46
C ALA A 318 -44.39 13.73 -27.02
N ASP A 319 -44.63 12.52 -26.50
CA ASP A 319 -45.77 11.67 -26.84
C ASP A 319 -46.66 11.48 -25.60
N ASP A 320 -47.94 11.20 -25.80
CA ASP A 320 -48.95 11.04 -24.73
C ASP A 320 -48.75 9.78 -23.85
N GLN A 321 -47.64 9.07 -24.01
CA GLN A 321 -47.38 7.81 -23.32
C GLN A 321 -45.98 7.70 -22.73
N THR A 322 -46.00 7.41 -21.42
CA THR A 322 -44.97 6.86 -20.55
C THR A 322 -43.80 7.76 -20.16
N PHE A 323 -43.90 8.29 -18.94
CA PHE A 323 -42.78 8.84 -18.17
C PHE A 323 -41.78 7.74 -17.77
N PRO A 324 -40.52 8.10 -17.47
CA PRO A 324 -39.55 7.12 -16.99
C PRO A 324 -39.94 6.52 -15.64
N THR A 325 -39.51 5.28 -15.41
CA THR A 325 -39.73 4.56 -14.15
C THR A 325 -38.51 4.70 -13.25
N LEU A 326 -38.72 4.83 -11.94
CA LEU A 326 -37.65 4.85 -10.95
C LEU A 326 -37.53 3.48 -10.29
N ARG A 327 -36.37 2.83 -10.39
CA ARG A 327 -36.11 1.57 -9.69
C ARG A 327 -35.13 1.82 -8.57
N LEU A 328 -35.54 1.54 -7.34
CA LEU A 328 -34.67 1.64 -6.17
C LEU A 328 -34.20 0.24 -5.76
N ARG A 329 -32.91 0.09 -5.49
CA ARG A 329 -32.34 -1.20 -5.05
C ARG A 329 -31.41 -0.97 -3.88
N CYS A 330 -31.44 -1.84 -2.88
CA CYS A 330 -30.48 -1.80 -1.79
C CYS A 330 -29.15 -2.44 -2.22
N SER A 331 -28.03 -1.77 -2.01
CA SER A 331 -26.72 -2.42 -2.09
C SER A 331 -26.53 -3.28 -0.85
N GLY A 332 -26.18 -4.56 -1.03
CA GLY A 332 -26.02 -5.51 0.09
C GLY A 332 -27.06 -6.66 0.16
N GLY A 333 -27.89 -6.86 -0.87
CA GLY A 333 -28.67 -8.10 -1.02
C GLY A 333 -30.16 -8.03 -0.68
N GLY A 334 -30.74 -6.83 -0.54
CA GLY A 334 -32.20 -6.67 -0.40
C GLY A 334 -32.95 -6.83 -1.74
N PRO A 335 -34.25 -7.20 -1.71
CA PRO A 335 -35.08 -7.22 -2.91
C PRO A 335 -35.19 -5.80 -3.52
N PRO A 336 -35.30 -5.69 -4.86
CA PRO A 336 -35.50 -4.41 -5.51
C PRO A 336 -36.87 -3.80 -5.09
N LEU A 337 -36.88 -2.53 -4.71
CA LEU A 337 -38.10 -1.75 -4.51
C LEU A 337 -38.38 -0.98 -5.80
N SER A 338 -39.36 -1.43 -6.56
CA SER A 338 -39.75 -0.74 -7.80
C SER A 338 -40.73 0.39 -7.47
N LEU A 339 -40.39 1.61 -7.87
CA LEU A 339 -41.29 2.76 -7.81
C LEU A 339 -41.85 2.94 -9.21
N HIS A 340 -43.18 2.84 -9.36
CA HIS A 340 -43.81 2.80 -10.67
C HIS A 340 -43.67 4.14 -11.41
N ALA A 341 -44.09 4.20 -12.68
CA ALA A 341 -44.03 5.45 -13.44
C ALA A 341 -44.83 6.56 -12.74
N LEU A 342 -44.25 7.77 -12.69
CA LEU A 342 -44.96 8.97 -12.27
C LEU A 342 -45.79 9.46 -13.45
N SER A 343 -47.09 9.20 -13.44
CA SER A 343 -48.00 9.66 -14.51
C SER A 343 -48.46 11.09 -14.20
N GLY A 344 -48.06 12.05 -15.06
CA GLY A 344 -48.49 13.45 -14.99
C GLY A 344 -47.42 14.40 -14.46
N MET A 345 -47.50 15.69 -14.84
CA MET A 345 -46.59 16.72 -14.33
C MET A 345 -46.73 16.86 -12.80
N GLY A 346 -45.62 16.74 -12.09
CA GLY A 346 -45.57 16.94 -10.63
C GLY A 346 -46.09 15.76 -9.81
N ALA A 347 -46.29 14.59 -10.44
CA ALA A 347 -46.64 13.39 -9.72
C ALA A 347 -45.55 13.05 -8.67
N GLU A 348 -46.02 12.55 -7.53
CA GLU A 348 -45.22 12.26 -6.35
C GLU A 348 -45.38 10.79 -5.98
N GLN A 349 -44.28 10.14 -5.65
CA GLN A 349 -44.27 8.76 -5.17
C GLN A 349 -43.53 8.64 -3.87
N SER A 350 -44.09 7.88 -2.95
CA SER A 350 -43.45 7.55 -1.69
C SER A 350 -42.78 6.18 -1.75
N ALA A 351 -41.58 6.09 -1.20
CA ALA A 351 -40.89 4.83 -0.96
C ALA A 351 -40.51 4.74 0.52
N THR A 352 -40.64 3.56 1.12
CA THR A 352 -40.12 3.32 2.48
C THR A 352 -38.77 2.64 2.38
N ILE A 353 -37.73 3.30 2.88
CA ILE A 353 -36.37 2.74 2.98
C ILE A 353 -36.32 1.86 4.24
N PRO A 354 -35.99 0.56 4.13
CA PRO A 354 -35.91 -0.29 5.29
C PRO A 354 -34.59 -0.10 6.04
N ASP A 355 -34.56 -0.46 7.33
CA ASP A 355 -33.40 -0.26 8.22
C ASP A 355 -32.11 -0.96 7.74
N HIS A 356 -32.24 -2.05 6.98
CA HIS A 356 -31.13 -2.82 6.44
C HIS A 356 -30.65 -2.36 5.05
N CYS A 357 -31.04 -1.15 4.62
CA CYS A 357 -30.70 -0.60 3.31
C CYS A 357 -29.85 0.67 3.45
N PRO A 358 -28.57 0.55 3.86
CA PRO A 358 -27.72 1.71 4.15
C PRO A 358 -27.33 2.50 2.89
N VAL A 359 -27.34 1.85 1.72
CA VAL A 359 -27.07 2.46 0.42
C VAL A 359 -28.16 2.05 -0.55
N GLN A 360 -28.75 3.02 -1.23
CA GLN A 360 -29.70 2.78 -2.30
C GLN A 360 -29.11 3.10 -3.66
N LYS A 361 -29.34 2.25 -4.64
CA LYS A 361 -29.08 2.48 -6.06
C LYS A 361 -30.39 2.87 -6.71
N LEU A 362 -30.55 4.15 -7.00
CA LEU A 362 -31.67 4.67 -7.76
C LEU A 362 -31.33 4.61 -9.25
N GLU A 363 -32.21 3.99 -10.02
CA GLU A 363 -32.06 3.78 -11.45
C GLU A 363 -33.23 4.41 -12.18
N LEU A 364 -32.90 5.22 -13.18
CA LEU A 364 -33.86 5.84 -14.07
C LEU A 364 -33.99 4.99 -15.33
N ILE A 365 -35.20 4.49 -15.57
CA ILE A 365 -35.50 3.57 -16.67
C ILE A 365 -36.38 4.30 -17.69
N ALA A 366 -35.83 4.56 -18.86
CA ALA A 366 -36.53 5.16 -19.98
C ALA A 366 -37.35 4.11 -20.75
N PRO A 367 -38.69 4.21 -20.80
CA PRO A 367 -39.52 3.47 -21.75
C PRO A 367 -39.32 4.04 -23.17
N LYS A 368 -39.98 3.42 -24.15
CA LYS A 368 -40.09 3.98 -25.51
C LYS A 368 -40.65 5.40 -25.46
N GLY A 369 -40.06 6.32 -26.23
CA GLY A 369 -40.53 7.70 -26.36
C GLY A 369 -39.43 8.73 -26.11
N SER A 370 -39.82 10.00 -25.89
CA SER A 370 -38.86 11.05 -25.54
C SER A 370 -39.40 11.98 -24.46
N VAL A 371 -38.49 12.45 -23.61
CA VAL A 371 -38.79 13.38 -22.53
C VAL A 371 -37.75 14.50 -22.56
N THR A 372 -38.23 15.73 -22.37
CA THR A 372 -37.39 16.92 -22.26
C THR A 372 -37.48 17.54 -20.88
N GLY A 373 -36.35 18.08 -20.40
CA GLY A 373 -36.30 18.80 -19.13
C GLY A 373 -36.62 17.95 -17.90
N LEU A 374 -36.24 16.67 -17.91
CA LEU A 374 -36.48 15.76 -16.79
C LEU A 374 -35.69 16.22 -15.55
N ARG A 375 -36.39 16.39 -14.44
CA ARG A 375 -35.82 16.69 -13.12
C ARG A 375 -36.34 15.71 -12.09
N LEU A 376 -35.52 15.40 -11.10
CA LEU A 376 -35.89 14.58 -9.95
C LEU A 376 -35.54 15.32 -8.67
N THR A 377 -36.51 15.48 -7.79
CA THR A 377 -36.31 15.95 -6.42
C THR A 377 -36.68 14.83 -5.44
N ILE A 378 -35.95 14.76 -4.33
CA ILE A 378 -36.14 13.76 -3.29
C ILE A 378 -36.31 14.49 -1.97
N ASP A 379 -37.49 14.42 -1.37
CA ASP A 379 -37.77 15.06 -0.08
C ASP A 379 -37.23 14.16 1.04
N GLY A 380 -36.35 14.69 1.90
CA GLY A 380 -35.81 13.99 3.07
C GLY A 380 -34.33 13.57 3.00
N GLY A 381 -33.56 14.14 2.07
CA GLY A 381 -32.11 13.92 1.89
C GLY A 381 -31.21 14.91 2.60
#